data_AF-A0A165ZBU5-F1
#
_entry.id   AF-A0A165ZBU5-F1
#
_cell.length_a   1.000
_cell.length_b   1.000
_cell.length_c   1.000
_cell.angle_alpha   90.00
_cell.angle_beta   90.00
_cell.angle_gamma   90.00
#
_symmetry.space_group_name_H-M   'P 1'
#
loop_
_entity.id
_entity.type
_entity.pdbx_description
1 polymer ?
#
loop_
_entity_poly.entity_id
_entity_poly.type
_entity_poly.pdbx_seq_one_letter_code
_entity_poly.pdbx_strand_id
1 'polypeptide(L)'
;WETYLEASRDEDEARKQDWDGIPGSILTFTGLFAATVAAFVIESYKLLSPDSGGQTAALLARLLAASMNESVPDAVDMTPLESFRPSSTAVAVNALWFSSLAISLGCALLATLVQQWSRNYARDIRQRRTINDSARSRAYNHIFVRIGVDYFGLHQMVYWLVGLVHLAVMLFAVGLVIFLYPINLSVARCAASFIYLFGIAYLTASVTPAFSTYVHTILP
;
A
#
# COMPACT_ATOMS: atom_id res chain seq x y z
N TRP A 1 40.27 -14.80 -19.54
CA TRP A 1 39.90 -15.45 -18.25
C TRP A 1 39.87 -14.41 -17.13
N GLU A 2 40.95 -13.66 -16.89
CA GLU A 2 40.97 -12.47 -16.01
C GLU A 2 39.83 -11.48 -16.30
N THR A 3 39.68 -11.04 -17.56
CA THR A 3 38.60 -10.12 -17.99
C THR A 3 37.19 -10.67 -17.76
N TYR A 4 37.03 -12.00 -17.80
CA TYR A 4 35.74 -12.66 -17.53
C TYR A 4 35.46 -12.70 -16.02
N LEU A 5 36.48 -12.93 -15.21
CA LEU A 5 36.38 -12.91 -13.74
C LEU A 5 36.13 -11.50 -13.21
N GLU A 6 36.70 -10.47 -13.84
CA GLU A 6 36.41 -9.06 -13.50
C GLU A 6 35.00 -8.65 -13.89
N ALA A 7 34.56 -8.94 -15.12
CA ALA A 7 33.20 -8.65 -15.56
C ALA A 7 32.14 -9.37 -14.69
N SER A 8 32.40 -10.63 -14.33
CA SER A 8 31.53 -11.39 -13.42
C SER A 8 31.50 -10.82 -12.00
N ARG A 9 32.63 -10.31 -11.50
CA ARG A 9 32.72 -9.67 -10.18
C ARG A 9 31.93 -8.36 -10.16
N ASP A 10 32.05 -7.56 -11.21
CA ASP A 10 31.36 -6.26 -11.32
C ASP A 10 29.84 -6.45 -11.46
N GLU A 11 29.38 -7.45 -12.23
CA GLU A 11 27.96 -7.82 -12.28
C GLU A 11 27.42 -8.30 -10.92
N ASP A 12 28.19 -9.12 -10.19
CA ASP A 12 27.80 -9.62 -8.87
C ASP A 12 27.78 -8.51 -7.81
N GLU A 13 28.63 -7.49 -7.95
CA GLU A 13 28.72 -6.35 -7.03
C GLU A 13 27.60 -5.33 -7.30
N ALA A 14 27.28 -5.08 -8.59
CA ALA A 14 26.14 -4.27 -9.00
C ALA A 14 24.80 -4.90 -8.56
N ARG A 15 24.61 -6.21 -8.77
CA ARG A 15 23.39 -6.93 -8.32
C ARG A 15 23.22 -6.88 -6.80
N LYS A 16 24.31 -6.93 -6.03
CA LYS A 16 24.25 -6.82 -4.57
C LYS A 16 23.81 -5.44 -4.09
N GLN A 17 24.23 -4.37 -4.77
CA GLN A 17 23.79 -3.01 -4.41
C GLN A 17 22.29 -2.80 -4.66
N ASP A 18 21.76 -3.29 -5.78
CA ASP A 18 20.33 -3.21 -6.08
C ASP A 18 19.49 -4.02 -5.07
N TRP A 19 20.00 -5.17 -4.62
CA TRP A 19 19.26 -6.07 -3.72
C TRP A 19 19.19 -5.60 -2.27
N ASP A 20 20.10 -4.72 -1.83
CA ASP A 20 20.13 -4.23 -0.44
C ASP A 20 19.38 -2.89 -0.30
N GLY A 21 19.40 -2.04 -1.34
CA GLY A 21 18.79 -0.70 -1.30
C GLY A 21 17.28 -0.68 -1.56
N ILE A 22 16.80 -1.42 -2.57
CA ILE A 22 15.42 -1.32 -3.06
C ILE A 22 14.36 -1.82 -2.04
N PRO A 23 14.56 -2.96 -1.35
CA PRO A 23 13.59 -3.42 -0.35
C PRO A 23 13.47 -2.46 0.84
N GLY A 24 14.56 -1.79 1.21
CA GLY A 24 14.59 -0.81 2.28
C GLY A 24 13.76 0.43 1.98
N SER A 25 13.87 0.99 0.76
CA SER A 25 13.06 2.14 0.35
C SER A 25 11.58 1.80 0.19
N ILE A 26 11.27 0.59 -0.29
CA ILE A 26 9.87 0.11 -0.37
C ILE A 26 9.27 0.00 1.04
N LEU A 27 10.04 -0.51 2.01
CA LEU A 27 9.57 -0.65 3.39
C LEU A 27 9.26 0.70 4.05
N THR A 28 10.14 1.69 3.90
CA THR A 28 9.89 3.03 4.46
C THR A 28 8.71 3.71 3.80
N PHE A 29 8.60 3.61 2.47
CA PHE A 29 7.47 4.14 1.72
C PHE A 29 6.14 3.50 2.13
N THR A 30 6.06 2.17 2.15
CA THR A 30 4.84 1.43 2.50
C THR A 30 4.39 1.68 3.94
N GLY A 31 5.33 1.86 4.87
CA GLY A 31 5.02 2.25 6.24
C GLY A 31 4.41 3.65 6.34
N LEU A 32 5.02 4.65 5.67
CA LEU A 32 4.50 6.03 5.66
C LEU A 32 3.15 6.13 4.95
N PHE A 33 3.01 5.43 3.83
CA PHE A 33 1.75 5.35 3.10
C PHE A 33 0.66 4.66 3.94
N ALA A 34 0.96 3.55 4.60
CA ALA A 34 0.02 2.87 5.50
C ALA A 34 -0.44 3.79 6.65
N ALA A 35 0.48 4.56 7.25
CA ALA A 35 0.13 5.54 8.28
C ALA A 35 -0.80 6.64 7.75
N THR A 36 -0.53 7.12 6.54
CA THR A 36 -1.39 8.10 5.86
C THR A 36 -2.78 7.53 5.62
N VAL A 37 -2.89 6.35 5.01
CA VAL A 37 -4.17 5.67 4.75
C VAL A 37 -4.92 5.41 6.07
N ALA A 38 -4.23 4.99 7.13
CA ALA A 38 -4.83 4.75 8.43
C ALA A 38 -5.50 6.01 9.02
N ALA A 39 -4.89 7.19 8.86
CA ALA A 39 -5.51 8.45 9.29
C ALA A 39 -6.85 8.72 8.58
N PHE A 40 -6.92 8.46 7.27
CA PHE A 40 -8.16 8.56 6.51
C PHE A 40 -9.19 7.51 6.93
N VAL A 41 -8.76 6.26 7.15
CA VAL A 41 -9.62 5.17 7.62
C VAL A 41 -10.26 5.50 8.98
N ILE A 42 -9.51 6.07 9.92
CA ILE A 42 -10.06 6.47 11.23
C ILE A 42 -11.21 7.47 11.06
N GLU A 43 -11.10 8.39 10.11
CA GLU A 43 -12.14 9.38 9.85
C GLU A 43 -13.33 8.77 9.10
N SER A 44 -13.11 7.99 8.04
CA SER A 44 -14.20 7.36 7.28
C SER A 44 -14.91 6.24 8.03
N TYR A 45 -14.24 5.59 8.98
CA TYR A 45 -14.84 4.53 9.80
C TYR A 45 -16.03 5.07 10.61
N LYS A 46 -15.99 6.35 11.00
CA LYS A 46 -17.11 7.01 11.68
C LYS A 46 -18.37 7.04 10.81
N LEU A 47 -18.24 7.10 9.49
CA LEU A 47 -19.37 7.05 8.55
C LEU A 47 -20.04 5.66 8.47
N LEU A 48 -19.40 4.62 8.99
CA LEU A 48 -19.95 3.27 9.10
C LEU A 48 -20.61 3.01 10.46
N SER A 49 -20.50 3.95 11.40
CA SER A 49 -21.07 3.85 12.74
C SER A 49 -22.20 4.86 12.90
N PRO A 50 -23.25 4.56 13.67
CA PRO A 50 -24.26 5.55 14.04
C PRO A 50 -23.60 6.72 14.76
N ASP A 51 -23.89 7.95 14.31
CA ASP A 51 -23.46 9.16 15.00
C ASP A 51 -24.31 9.37 16.26
N SER A 52 -23.78 8.96 17.41
CA SER A 52 -24.45 9.16 18.70
C SER A 52 -24.67 10.65 19.01
N GLY A 53 -23.81 11.54 18.49
CA GLY A 53 -23.96 13.00 18.61
C GLY A 53 -25.15 13.52 17.81
N GLY A 54 -25.25 13.16 16.54
CA GLY A 54 -26.38 13.49 15.66
C GLY A 54 -27.70 12.93 16.16
N GLN A 55 -27.72 11.69 16.68
CA GLN A 55 -28.91 11.11 17.32
C GLN A 55 -29.34 11.89 18.57
N THR A 56 -28.38 12.32 19.40
CA THR A 56 -28.65 13.13 20.59
C THR A 56 -29.18 14.52 20.21
N ALA A 57 -28.60 15.16 19.20
CA ALA A 57 -29.06 16.45 18.68
C ALA A 57 -30.46 16.37 18.07
N ALA A 58 -30.76 15.30 17.33
CA ALA A 58 -32.10 15.04 16.78
C ALA A 58 -33.13 14.80 17.89
N LEU A 59 -32.77 14.04 18.93
CA LEU A 59 -33.61 13.84 20.11
C LEU A 59 -33.84 15.14 20.88
N LEU A 60 -32.80 15.95 21.08
CA LEU A 60 -32.89 17.28 21.71
C LEU A 60 -33.80 18.22 20.92
N ALA A 61 -33.68 18.24 19.58
CA ALA A 61 -34.55 19.04 18.72
C ALA A 61 -36.02 18.60 18.82
N ARG A 62 -36.28 17.28 18.88
CA ARG A 62 -37.64 16.74 19.10
C ARG A 62 -38.18 17.10 20.48
N LEU A 63 -37.37 17.00 21.53
CA LEU A 63 -37.76 17.39 22.89
C LEU A 63 -38.05 18.89 22.99
N LEU A 64 -37.24 19.73 22.35
CA LEU A 64 -37.46 21.18 22.31
C LEU A 64 -38.77 21.51 21.57
N ALA A 65 -39.01 20.89 20.40
CA ALA A 65 -40.25 21.07 19.64
C ALA A 65 -41.50 20.60 20.43
N ALA A 66 -41.40 19.48 21.15
CA ALA A 66 -42.45 18.99 22.03
C ALA A 66 -42.70 19.93 23.23
N SER A 67 -41.64 20.54 23.78
CA SER A 67 -41.75 21.49 24.90
C SER A 67 -42.37 22.84 24.52
N MET A 68 -42.32 23.21 23.24
CA MET A 68 -42.89 24.47 22.73
C MET A 68 -44.33 24.35 22.22
N ASN A 69 -44.82 23.12 21.97
CA ASN A 69 -46.19 22.88 21.55
C ASN A 69 -47.02 22.35 22.74
N GLU A 70 -47.73 23.24 23.44
CA GLU A 70 -48.59 22.90 24.60
C GLU A 70 -49.84 22.05 24.26
N SER A 71 -50.00 21.56 23.03
CA SER A 71 -51.24 20.94 22.54
C SER A 71 -51.07 19.58 21.85
N VAL A 72 -50.29 18.66 22.44
CA VAL A 72 -50.29 17.25 21.99
C VAL A 72 -50.43 16.28 23.18
N PRO A 73 -51.67 15.84 23.49
CA PRO A 73 -51.91 14.63 24.25
C PRO A 73 -52.18 13.48 23.28
N ASP A 74 -51.15 13.01 22.57
CA ASP A 74 -51.14 11.63 22.08
C ASP A 74 -49.72 11.27 21.67
N ALA A 75 -49.29 10.10 22.14
CA ALA A 75 -48.02 9.43 21.90
C ALA A 75 -46.95 10.25 21.16
N VAL A 76 -45.89 10.65 21.89
CA VAL A 76 -44.58 10.87 21.25
C VAL A 76 -44.38 9.67 20.34
N ASP A 77 -44.46 9.91 19.03
CA ASP A 77 -44.33 8.86 18.02
C ASP A 77 -42.96 8.23 18.23
N MET A 78 -42.93 7.13 18.99
CA MET A 78 -41.78 6.27 19.18
C MET A 78 -41.65 5.41 17.92
N THR A 79 -41.71 6.05 16.75
CA THR A 79 -41.17 5.45 15.55
C THR A 79 -39.73 5.08 15.91
N PRO A 80 -39.38 3.77 15.89
CA PRO A 80 -38.02 3.34 16.20
C PRO A 80 -37.08 4.18 15.36
N LEU A 81 -36.03 4.76 15.98
CA LEU A 81 -35.00 5.45 15.20
C LEU A 81 -34.62 4.52 14.05
N GLU A 82 -34.84 5.01 12.82
CA GLU A 82 -34.56 4.25 11.60
C GLU A 82 -33.20 3.58 11.75
N SER A 83 -33.16 2.25 11.58
CA SER A 83 -31.95 1.48 11.84
C SER A 83 -30.84 2.04 10.96
N PHE A 84 -29.76 2.46 11.61
CA PHE A 84 -28.65 3.12 10.93
C PHE A 84 -28.17 2.26 9.77
N ARG A 85 -28.25 2.80 8.55
CA ARG A 85 -27.77 2.16 7.34
C ARG A 85 -26.70 3.04 6.71
N PRO A 86 -25.44 2.61 6.69
CA PRO A 86 -24.37 3.40 6.09
C PRO A 86 -24.63 3.57 4.59
N SER A 87 -24.22 4.72 4.05
CA SER A 87 -24.37 4.96 2.61
C SER A 87 -23.50 3.98 1.82
N SER A 88 -23.97 3.58 0.63
CA SER A 88 -23.20 2.71 -0.27
C SER A 88 -21.83 3.30 -0.61
N THR A 89 -21.75 4.62 -0.75
CA THR A 89 -20.50 5.37 -0.95
C THR A 89 -19.55 5.23 0.24
N ALA A 90 -20.04 5.36 1.48
CA ALA A 90 -19.20 5.20 2.67
C ALA A 90 -18.64 3.78 2.80
N VAL A 91 -19.46 2.77 2.49
CA VAL A 91 -19.02 1.36 2.46
C VAL A 91 -17.94 1.16 1.39
N ALA A 92 -18.16 1.68 0.17
CA ALA A 92 -17.20 1.55 -0.93
C ALA A 92 -15.85 2.22 -0.62
N VAL A 93 -15.86 3.45 -0.10
CA VAL A 93 -14.64 4.18 0.29
C VAL A 93 -13.86 3.42 1.36
N ASN A 94 -14.54 2.98 2.42
CA ASN A 94 -13.87 2.22 3.48
C ASN A 94 -13.31 0.91 2.95
N ALA A 95 -14.04 0.17 2.12
CA ALA A 95 -13.53 -1.06 1.50
C ALA A 95 -12.25 -0.80 0.70
N LEU A 96 -12.23 0.23 -0.15
CA LEU A 96 -11.05 0.62 -0.93
C LEU A 96 -9.86 0.98 -0.04
N TRP A 97 -10.07 1.77 1.02
CA TRP A 97 -9.01 2.19 1.92
C TRP A 97 -8.49 1.07 2.82
N PHE A 98 -9.37 0.21 3.35
CA PHE A 98 -8.94 -0.99 4.08
C PHE A 98 -8.16 -1.95 3.18
N SER A 99 -8.59 -2.16 1.93
CA SER A 99 -7.83 -2.97 0.97
C SER A 99 -6.47 -2.35 0.67
N SER A 100 -6.41 -1.05 0.41
CA SER A 100 -5.14 -0.32 0.22
C SER A 100 -4.20 -0.48 1.42
N LEU A 101 -4.72 -0.31 2.64
CA LEU A 101 -3.95 -0.45 3.87
C LEU A 101 -3.40 -1.88 4.03
N ALA A 102 -4.26 -2.89 3.84
CA ALA A 102 -3.87 -4.30 3.94
C ALA A 102 -2.79 -4.67 2.92
N ILE A 103 -2.93 -4.22 1.67
CA ILE A 103 -1.92 -4.44 0.63
C ILE A 103 -0.60 -3.76 1.00
N SER A 104 -0.63 -2.52 1.51
CA SER A 104 0.58 -1.81 1.93
C SER A 104 1.31 -2.51 3.07
N LEU A 105 0.57 -2.98 4.09
CA LEU A 105 1.14 -3.74 5.20
C LEU A 105 1.69 -5.09 4.74
N GLY A 106 0.97 -5.80 3.87
CA GLY A 106 1.46 -7.03 3.24
C GLY A 106 2.76 -6.80 2.46
N CYS A 107 2.83 -5.70 1.71
CA CYS A 107 4.03 -5.29 0.99
C CYS A 107 5.20 -4.99 1.94
N ALA A 108 4.97 -4.28 3.04
CA ALA A 108 5.97 -4.02 4.07
C ALA A 108 6.53 -5.32 4.69
N LEU A 109 5.65 -6.28 5.02
CA LEU A 109 6.06 -7.58 5.56
C LEU A 109 6.89 -8.38 4.57
N LEU A 110 6.45 -8.44 3.31
CA LEU A 110 7.19 -9.13 2.25
C LEU A 110 8.54 -8.46 1.97
N ALA A 111 8.60 -7.12 1.92
CA ALA A 111 9.84 -6.37 1.75
C ALA A 111 10.82 -6.65 2.90
N THR A 112 10.32 -6.73 4.14
CA THR A 112 11.13 -7.08 5.31
C THR A 112 11.71 -8.49 5.19
N LEU A 113 10.91 -9.45 4.72
CA LEU A 113 11.34 -10.84 4.52
C LEU A 113 12.45 -10.93 3.47
N VAL A 114 12.26 -10.25 2.31
CA VAL A 114 13.28 -10.15 1.25
C VAL A 114 14.57 -9.52 1.79
N GLN A 115 14.46 -8.45 2.57
CA GLN A 115 15.62 -7.78 3.16
C GLN A 115 16.34 -8.68 4.17
N GLN A 116 15.60 -9.46 4.97
CA GLN A 116 16.19 -10.41 5.91
C GLN A 116 16.94 -11.54 5.19
N TRP A 117 16.37 -12.06 4.10
CA TRP A 117 17.02 -13.07 3.27
C TRP A 117 18.28 -12.52 2.60
N SER A 118 18.23 -11.32 2.03
CA SER A 118 19.39 -10.64 1.42
C SER A 118 20.55 -10.47 2.42
N ARG A 119 20.26 -9.95 3.62
CA ARG A 119 21.28 -9.79 4.67
C ARG A 119 21.87 -11.11 5.14
N ASN A 120 21.04 -12.13 5.31
CA ASN A 120 21.49 -13.47 5.71
C ASN A 120 22.39 -14.10 4.65
N TYR A 121 22.04 -13.94 3.37
CA TYR A 121 22.86 -14.39 2.24
C TYR A 121 24.21 -13.69 2.19
N ALA A 122 24.23 -12.36 2.29
CA ALA A 122 25.46 -11.58 2.29
C ALA A 122 26.39 -11.95 3.47
N ARG A 123 25.81 -12.23 4.64
CA ARG A 123 26.57 -12.71 5.81
C ARG A 123 27.17 -14.09 5.57
N ASP A 124 26.41 -15.03 5.00
CA ASP A 124 26.90 -16.39 4.70
C ASP A 124 28.05 -16.36 3.68
N ILE A 125 27.96 -15.55 2.62
CA ILE A 125 29.06 -15.37 1.65
C ILE A 125 30.32 -14.80 2.32
N ARG A 126 30.17 -13.75 3.14
CA ARG A 126 31.32 -13.13 3.82
C ARG A 126 32.00 -14.10 4.78
N GLN A 127 31.23 -14.91 5.51
CA GLN A 127 31.73 -15.91 6.43
C GLN A 127 32.40 -17.09 5.71
N ARG A 128 31.93 -17.48 4.52
CA ARG A 128 32.60 -18.48 3.66
C ARG A 128 33.96 -18.04 3.15
N ARG A 129 34.18 -16.73 2.96
CA ARG A 129 35.48 -16.20 2.53
C ARG A 129 36.54 -16.28 3.65
N THR A 130 36.13 -16.38 4.91
CA THR A 130 37.03 -16.33 6.07
C THR A 130 37.31 -17.69 6.73
N ILE A 131 36.49 -18.73 6.49
CA ILE A 131 36.63 -20.04 7.18
C ILE A 131 36.71 -21.19 6.16
N ASN A 132 37.78 -21.99 6.24
CA ASN A 132 37.99 -23.22 5.46
C ASN A 132 37.13 -24.37 6.03
N ASP A 133 35.79 -24.26 5.95
CA ASP A 133 34.87 -25.09 6.71
C ASP A 133 34.40 -26.37 5.99
N SER A 134 34.11 -27.42 6.79
CA SER A 134 33.86 -28.80 6.39
C SER A 134 32.58 -29.00 5.56
N ALA A 135 32.63 -29.95 4.61
CA ALA A 135 31.63 -30.23 3.58
C ALA A 135 30.18 -30.48 4.06
N ARG A 136 29.98 -30.80 5.35
CA ARG A 136 28.66 -31.11 5.93
C ARG A 136 27.87 -29.87 6.36
N SER A 137 28.54 -28.85 6.91
CA SER A 137 27.96 -27.51 7.17
C SER A 137 27.53 -26.85 5.85
N ARG A 138 28.32 -27.11 4.81
CA ARG A 138 28.09 -26.72 3.41
C ARG A 138 26.76 -27.23 2.84
N ALA A 139 26.26 -28.41 3.22
CA ALA A 139 25.07 -29.03 2.61
C ALA A 139 23.74 -28.49 3.17
N TYR A 140 23.63 -28.34 4.49
CA TYR A 140 22.40 -27.85 5.13
C TYR A 140 22.16 -26.36 4.85
N ASN A 141 23.22 -25.53 4.91
CA ASN A 141 23.09 -24.10 4.60
C ASN A 141 22.85 -23.85 3.10
N HIS A 142 23.43 -24.66 2.21
CA HIS A 142 23.25 -24.51 0.76
C HIS A 142 21.82 -24.87 0.31
N ILE A 143 21.14 -25.81 0.97
CA ILE A 143 19.75 -26.17 0.64
C ILE A 143 18.76 -25.07 1.06
N PHE A 144 18.86 -24.56 2.29
CA PHE A 144 17.94 -23.51 2.77
C PHE A 144 18.13 -22.19 2.02
N VAL A 145 19.39 -21.84 1.71
CA VAL A 145 19.74 -20.59 1.02
C VAL A 145 19.46 -20.67 -0.49
N ARG A 146 19.73 -21.80 -1.17
CA ARG A 146 19.32 -21.95 -2.58
C ARG A 146 17.82 -22.06 -2.75
N ILE A 147 17.09 -22.71 -1.85
CA ILE A 147 15.63 -22.75 -1.96
C ILE A 147 15.06 -21.32 -1.79
N GLY A 148 15.62 -20.49 -0.93
CA GLY A 148 15.21 -19.07 -0.83
C GLY A 148 15.58 -18.21 -2.04
N VAL A 149 16.77 -18.42 -2.63
CA VAL A 149 17.29 -17.57 -3.72
C VAL A 149 16.88 -18.07 -5.12
N ASP A 150 16.97 -19.38 -5.37
CA ASP A 150 16.66 -20.01 -6.66
C ASP A 150 15.14 -20.29 -6.81
N TYR A 151 14.38 -20.50 -5.72
CA TYR A 151 12.94 -20.81 -5.80
C TYR A 151 12.04 -19.57 -5.74
N PHE A 152 12.43 -18.51 -5.02
CA PHE A 152 11.61 -17.29 -4.88
C PHE A 152 11.94 -16.17 -5.87
N GLY A 153 13.01 -16.29 -6.66
CA GLY A 153 13.38 -15.30 -7.67
C GLY A 153 13.40 -13.88 -7.08
N LEU A 154 14.41 -13.57 -6.27
CA LEU A 154 14.50 -12.31 -5.51
C LEU A 154 14.18 -11.07 -6.37
N HIS A 155 14.62 -11.07 -7.63
CA HIS A 155 14.26 -10.05 -8.63
C HIS A 155 12.75 -9.98 -8.90
N GLN A 156 12.11 -11.12 -9.18
CA GLN A 156 10.68 -11.20 -9.48
C GLN A 156 9.82 -10.72 -8.29
N MET A 157 10.22 -11.03 -7.05
CA MET A 157 9.52 -10.54 -5.86
C MET A 157 9.57 -9.02 -5.73
N VAL A 158 10.71 -8.38 -6.03
CA VAL A 158 10.81 -6.92 -6.00
C VAL A 158 9.86 -6.28 -6.99
N TYR A 159 9.73 -6.82 -8.21
CA TYR A 159 8.74 -6.34 -9.17
C TYR A 159 7.29 -6.47 -8.67
N TRP A 160 6.96 -7.60 -8.03
CA TRP A 160 5.63 -7.80 -7.42
C TRP A 160 5.37 -6.83 -6.27
N LEU A 161 6.36 -6.58 -5.41
CA LEU A 161 6.27 -5.60 -4.32
C LEU A 161 5.94 -4.22 -4.87
N VAL A 162 6.70 -3.76 -5.86
CA VAL A 162 6.47 -2.48 -6.52
C VAL A 162 5.06 -2.44 -7.12
N GLY A 163 4.62 -3.50 -7.80
CA GLY A 163 3.25 -3.59 -8.33
C GLY A 163 2.15 -3.47 -7.27
N LEU A 164 2.32 -4.14 -6.13
CA LEU A 164 1.38 -4.07 -4.99
C LEU A 164 1.31 -2.66 -4.40
N VAL A 165 2.44 -1.96 -4.30
CA VAL A 165 2.47 -0.57 -3.84
C VAL A 165 1.65 0.32 -4.77
N HIS A 166 1.84 0.21 -6.09
CA HIS A 166 1.10 1.00 -7.05
C HIS A 166 -0.41 0.70 -6.98
N LEU A 167 -0.78 -0.58 -6.85
CA LEU A 167 -2.17 -0.97 -6.65
C LEU A 167 -2.78 -0.32 -5.40
N ALA A 168 -2.06 -0.33 -4.27
CA ALA A 168 -2.51 0.29 -3.03
C ALA A 168 -2.70 1.81 -3.19
N VAL A 169 -1.73 2.50 -3.79
CA VAL A 169 -1.81 3.95 -4.07
C VAL A 169 -3.00 4.28 -4.96
N MET A 170 -3.25 3.49 -6.01
CA MET A 170 -4.39 3.69 -6.90
C MET A 170 -5.73 3.48 -6.19
N LEU A 171 -5.87 2.42 -5.39
CA LEU A 171 -7.07 2.17 -4.59
C LEU A 171 -7.35 3.34 -3.62
N PHE A 172 -6.31 3.85 -2.96
CA PHE A 172 -6.43 5.00 -2.08
C PHE A 172 -6.86 6.26 -2.83
N ALA A 173 -6.22 6.57 -3.97
CA ALA A 173 -6.53 7.74 -4.78
C ALA A 173 -7.97 7.73 -5.30
N VAL A 174 -8.45 6.58 -5.78
CA VAL A 174 -9.86 6.41 -6.19
C VAL A 174 -10.80 6.63 -5.01
N GLY A 175 -10.52 6.02 -3.86
CA GLY A 175 -11.29 6.22 -2.64
C GLY A 175 -11.33 7.68 -2.18
N LEU A 176 -10.21 8.41 -2.32
CA LEU A 176 -10.11 9.82 -1.96
C LEU A 176 -11.02 10.72 -2.80
N VAL A 177 -11.07 10.50 -4.13
CA VAL A 177 -11.96 11.26 -5.01
C VAL A 177 -13.43 10.97 -4.70
N ILE A 178 -13.78 9.70 -4.49
CA ILE A 178 -15.15 9.28 -4.14
C ILE A 178 -15.57 9.87 -2.79
N PHE A 179 -14.65 9.90 -1.81
CA PHE A 179 -14.89 10.46 -0.48
C PHE A 179 -15.13 11.98 -0.51
N LEU A 180 -14.36 12.72 -1.32
CA LEU A 180 -14.49 14.18 -1.41
C LEU A 180 -15.72 14.64 -2.19
N TYR A 181 -16.20 13.84 -3.14
CA TYR A 181 -17.32 14.18 -4.02
C TYR A 181 -18.59 14.65 -3.28
N PRO A 182 -19.11 13.91 -2.27
CA PRO A 182 -20.30 14.35 -1.52
C PRO A 182 -20.03 15.52 -0.56
N ILE A 183 -18.77 15.76 -0.16
CA ILE A 183 -18.42 16.82 0.80
C ILE A 183 -18.35 18.17 0.10
N ASN A 184 -17.55 18.27 -0.96
CA ASN A 184 -17.42 19.50 -1.72
C ASN A 184 -16.88 19.23 -3.14
N LEU A 185 -17.70 19.54 -4.14
CA LEU A 185 -17.36 19.30 -5.54
C LEU A 185 -16.12 20.08 -6.01
N SER A 186 -15.87 21.28 -5.47
CA SER A 186 -14.69 22.07 -5.85
C SER A 186 -13.41 21.45 -5.30
N VAL A 187 -13.42 21.00 -4.04
CA VAL A 187 -12.28 20.29 -3.44
C VAL A 187 -12.04 18.95 -4.15
N ALA A 188 -13.10 18.20 -4.45
CA ALA A 188 -13.01 16.92 -5.16
C ALA A 188 -12.38 17.08 -6.55
N ARG A 189 -12.82 18.09 -7.33
CA ARG A 189 -12.24 18.39 -8.65
C ARG A 189 -10.78 18.83 -8.56
N CYS A 190 -10.44 19.63 -7.55
CA CYS A 190 -9.06 20.05 -7.31
C CYS A 190 -8.16 18.82 -7.05
N ALA A 191 -8.56 17.97 -6.10
CA ALA A 191 -7.83 16.74 -5.79
C ALA A 191 -7.72 15.80 -6.99
N ALA A 192 -8.82 15.57 -7.73
CA ALA A 192 -8.84 14.77 -8.94
C ALA A 192 -7.90 15.33 -10.03
N SER A 193 -7.81 16.66 -10.16
CA SER A 193 -6.92 17.30 -11.14
C SER A 193 -5.45 17.04 -10.83
N PHE A 194 -5.06 17.13 -9.55
CA PHE A 194 -3.70 16.78 -9.13
C PHE A 194 -3.41 15.29 -9.35
N ILE A 195 -4.32 14.40 -8.93
CA ILE A 195 -4.16 12.95 -9.13
C ILE A 195 -4.02 12.61 -10.62
N TYR A 196 -4.84 13.22 -11.47
CA TYR A 196 -4.80 13.03 -12.92
C TYR A 196 -3.48 13.51 -13.53
N LEU A 197 -3.03 14.71 -13.16
CA LEU A 197 -1.77 15.28 -13.64
C LEU A 197 -0.58 14.41 -13.26
N PHE A 198 -0.48 14.04 -11.97
CA PHE A 198 0.59 13.15 -11.49
C PHE A 198 0.48 11.76 -12.11
N GLY A 199 -0.72 11.24 -12.31
CA GLY A 199 -0.97 9.97 -12.98
C GLY A 199 -0.45 9.94 -14.42
N ILE A 200 -0.72 11.00 -15.20
CA ILE A 200 -0.17 11.13 -16.55
C ILE A 200 1.35 11.22 -16.53
N ALA A 201 1.91 12.09 -15.68
CA ALA A 201 3.36 12.23 -15.55
C ALA A 201 4.02 10.89 -15.18
N TYR A 202 3.41 10.15 -14.26
CA TYR A 202 3.88 8.82 -13.86
C TYR A 202 3.79 7.79 -15.00
N LEU A 203 2.69 7.76 -15.75
CA LEU A 203 2.52 6.84 -16.88
C LEU A 203 3.51 7.15 -18.00
N THR A 204 3.68 8.43 -18.37
CA THR A 204 4.66 8.83 -19.39
C THR A 204 6.09 8.45 -18.97
N ALA A 205 6.47 8.71 -17.72
CA ALA A 205 7.77 8.31 -17.19
C ALA A 205 7.96 6.78 -17.17
N SER A 206 6.92 6.01 -16.85
CA SER A 206 6.97 4.55 -16.82
C SER A 206 7.11 3.92 -18.21
N VAL A 207 6.50 4.51 -19.24
CA VAL A 207 6.47 3.92 -20.59
C VAL A 207 7.65 4.40 -21.45
N THR A 208 8.27 5.55 -21.15
CA THR A 208 9.43 6.09 -21.90
C THR A 208 10.61 5.10 -22.02
N PRO A 209 11.06 4.42 -20.94
CA PRO A 209 12.14 3.43 -21.02
C PRO A 209 11.76 2.19 -21.84
N ALA A 210 10.48 1.80 -21.81
CA ALA A 210 9.99 0.68 -22.61
C ALA A 210 10.09 1.02 -24.10
N PHE A 211 9.60 2.20 -24.52
CA PHE A 211 9.71 2.63 -25.92
C PHE A 211 11.15 2.81 -26.39
N SER A 212 12.04 3.36 -25.56
CA SER A 212 13.47 3.51 -25.90
C SER A 212 14.14 2.16 -26.20
N THR A 213 13.88 1.15 -25.37
CA THR A 213 14.39 -0.21 -25.58
C THR A 213 13.81 -0.86 -26.85
N TYR A 214 12.52 -0.66 -27.14
CA TYR A 214 11.90 -1.16 -28.37
C TYR A 214 12.47 -0.50 -29.64
N VAL A 215 12.75 0.81 -29.61
CA VAL A 215 13.31 1.54 -30.76
C VAL A 215 14.75 1.09 -31.06
N HIS A 216 15.59 0.89 -30.04
CA HIS A 216 16.96 0.38 -30.21
C HIS A 216 17.05 -1.08 -30.67
N THR A 217 16.00 -1.88 -30.50
CA THR A 217 15.98 -3.29 -30.93
C THR A 217 15.51 -3.46 -32.39
N ILE A 218 14.81 -2.46 -32.95
CA ILE A 218 14.20 -2.53 -34.29
C ILE A 218 14.97 -1.71 -35.34
N LEU A 219 15.68 -0.65 -34.94
CA LEU A 219 16.56 0.12 -35.83
C LEU A 219 18.02 -0.13 -35.45
N PRO A 220 18.78 -0.90 -36.26
CA PRO A 220 20.22 -1.11 -36.04
C PRO A 220 21.04 0.17 -36.24
#